data_AF-A0A1H6S7E6-F1
#
_entry.id   AF-A0A1H6S7E6-F1
#
_cell.length_a   1.000
_cell.length_b   1.000
_cell.length_c   1.000
_cell.angle_alpha   90.00
_cell.angle_beta   90.00
_cell.angle_gamma   90.00
#
_symmetry.space_group_name_H-M   'P 1'
#
loop_
_entity.id
_entity.type
_entity.pdbx_description
1 polymer ?
#
loop_
_entity_poly.entity_id
_entity_poly.type
_entity_poly.pdbx_seq_one_letter_code
_entity_poly.pdbx_strand_id
1 'polypeptide(L)'
;MILEYRFYLILLLTEINIMNQQIIQGVRFHPDQMEEGSYLRHINAFQHFTQLSFSKPITFFVGENGSGKSTLLQAMAIASHFNPEGGTRNYHFSTY
;
A
#
# COMPACT_ATOMS: atom_id res chain seq x y z
N MET A 1 9.76 -7.71 -9.68
CA MET A 1 9.46 -7.57 -8.24
C MET A 1 8.37 -6.52 -7.95
N ILE A 2 8.30 -5.39 -8.68
CA ILE A 2 7.36 -4.27 -8.38
C ILE A 2 5.95 -4.45 -8.99
N LEU A 3 5.74 -5.38 -9.93
CA LEU A 3 4.47 -5.51 -10.68
C LEU A 3 3.39 -6.41 -10.02
N GLU A 4 3.72 -7.21 -9.00
CA GLU A 4 2.77 -8.16 -8.38
C GLU A 4 1.76 -7.50 -7.43
N TYR A 5 2.06 -6.33 -6.87
CA TYR A 5 1.24 -5.72 -5.82
C TYR A 5 -0.17 -5.31 -6.28
N ARG A 6 -0.36 -5.03 -7.58
CA ARG A 6 -1.65 -4.61 -8.13
C ARG A 6 -2.71 -5.71 -8.10
N PHE A 7 -2.30 -6.98 -7.96
CA PHE A 7 -3.23 -8.11 -7.90
C PHE A 7 -3.70 -8.45 -6.49
N TYR A 8 -2.96 -8.03 -5.45
CA TYR A 8 -3.23 -8.45 -4.06
C TYR A 8 -3.76 -7.35 -3.15
N LEU A 9 -3.68 -6.10 -3.59
CA LEU A 9 -4.06 -4.93 -2.81
C LEU A 9 -5.21 -4.18 -3.49
N ILE A 10 -6.33 -4.03 -2.77
CA ILE A 10 -7.43 -3.15 -3.19
C ILE A 10 -7.49 -1.97 -2.23
N LEU A 11 -7.39 -0.76 -2.77
CA LEU A 11 -7.60 0.46 -1.99
C LEU A 11 -9.08 0.76 -1.86
N LEU A 12 -9.47 1.24 -0.69
CA LEU A 12 -10.81 1.77 -0.46
C LEU A 12 -10.76 3.28 -0.68
N LEU A 13 -11.33 3.71 -1.81
CA LEU A 13 -11.42 5.13 -2.21
C LEU A 13 -12.81 5.68 -1.87
N THR A 14 -12.85 6.95 -1.50
CA THR A 14 -14.09 7.71 -1.27
C THR A 14 -14.59 8.35 -2.57
N GLU A 15 -15.90 8.47 -2.73
CA GLU A 15 -16.46 9.52 -3.60
C GLU A 15 -16.05 10.88 -3.00
N ILE A 16 -15.58 11.80 -3.85
CA ILE A 16 -15.04 13.10 -3.42
C ILE A 16 -16.12 13.86 -2.65
N ASN A 17 -16.01 13.89 -1.32
CA ASN A 17 -16.84 14.72 -0.46
C ASN A 17 -16.06 16.00 -0.13
N ILE A 18 -16.65 17.16 -0.40
CA ILE A 18 -16.06 18.49 -0.16
C ILE A 18 -15.63 18.68 1.31
N MET A 19 -16.21 17.92 2.26
CA MET A 19 -15.87 17.95 3.68
C MET A 19 -14.83 16.92 4.12
N ASN A 20 -14.47 15.93 3.30
CA ASN A 20 -13.51 14.90 3.66
C ASN A 20 -12.35 14.87 2.65
N GLN A 21 -11.23 15.49 3.02
CA GLN A 21 -10.04 15.58 2.18
C GLN A 21 -9.24 14.26 2.10
N GLN A 22 -9.66 13.22 2.82
CA GLN A 22 -8.96 11.94 2.85
C GLN A 22 -9.31 11.09 1.62
N ILE A 23 -8.38 11.01 0.68
CA ILE A 23 -8.52 10.27 -0.59
C ILE A 23 -8.45 8.75 -0.37
N ILE A 24 -7.60 8.31 0.57
CA ILE A 24 -7.41 6.88 0.88
C ILE A 24 -8.03 6.58 2.25
N GLN A 25 -9.10 5.77 2.27
CA GLN A 25 -9.84 5.37 3.48
C GLN A 25 -9.32 4.06 4.07
N GLY A 26 -8.54 3.31 3.32
CA GLY A 26 -7.98 2.06 3.78
C GLY A 26 -7.35 1.25 2.66
N VAL A 27 -6.76 0.14 3.07
CA VAL A 27 -6.18 -0.86 2.20
C VAL A 27 -6.73 -2.23 2.60
N ARG A 28 -7.14 -3.02 1.62
CA ARG A 28 -7.53 -4.42 1.79
C ARG A 28 -6.51 -5.30 1.09
N PHE A 29 -6.15 -6.38 1.76
CA PHE A 29 -5.26 -7.41 1.28
C PHE A 29 -6.03 -8.69 1.00
N HIS A 30 -5.75 -9.31 -0.14
CA HIS A 30 -6.34 -10.57 -0.55
C HIS A 30 -5.27 -11.66 -0.56
N PRO A 31 -4.92 -12.22 0.61
CA PRO A 31 -3.89 -13.26 0.71
C PRO A 31 -4.25 -14.52 -0.07
N ASP A 32 -5.54 -14.78 -0.28
CA ASP A 32 -6.05 -15.91 -1.05
C ASP A 32 -5.70 -15.83 -2.55
N GLN A 33 -5.43 -14.63 -3.05
CA GLN A 33 -5.07 -14.43 -4.45
C GLN A 33 -3.56 -14.58 -4.69
N MET A 34 -2.74 -14.55 -3.63
CA MET A 34 -1.29 -14.58 -3.74
C MET A 34 -0.77 -15.94 -4.19
N GLU A 35 0.22 -15.94 -5.08
CA GLU A 35 0.98 -17.15 -5.36
C GLU A 35 1.61 -17.72 -4.07
N GLU A 36 1.64 -19.05 -3.95
CA GLU A 36 2.17 -19.75 -2.77
C GLU A 36 3.64 -19.39 -2.51
N GLY A 37 4.42 -19.19 -3.57
CA GLY A 37 5.82 -18.76 -3.50
C GLY A 37 6.05 -17.26 -3.31
N SER A 38 5.00 -16.45 -3.18
CA SER A 38 5.16 -14.99 -3.09
C SER A 38 5.90 -14.60 -1.81
N TYR A 39 7.00 -13.85 -1.95
CA TYR A 39 7.80 -13.39 -0.80
C TYR A 39 6.99 -12.49 0.15
N LEU A 40 5.93 -11.83 -0.36
CA LEU A 40 5.03 -11.01 0.44
C LEU A 40 4.32 -11.81 1.55
N ARG A 41 4.09 -13.12 1.32
CA ARG A 41 3.55 -14.03 2.35
C ARG A 41 4.49 -14.19 3.55
N HIS A 42 5.77 -13.88 3.39
CA HIS A 42 6.80 -13.99 4.43
C HIS A 42 7.06 -12.64 5.13
N ILE A 43 6.44 -11.56 4.68
CA ILE A 43 6.61 -10.25 5.30
C ILE A 43 5.57 -10.10 6.42
N ASN A 44 6.08 -9.91 7.64
CA ASN A 44 5.27 -9.80 8.86
C ASN A 44 4.12 -8.79 8.70
N ALA A 45 4.35 -7.60 8.15
CA ALA A 45 3.29 -6.62 7.93
C ALA A 45 2.07 -7.16 7.15
N PHE A 46 2.24 -8.08 6.21
CA PHE A 46 1.16 -8.61 5.37
C PHE A 46 0.47 -9.84 5.96
N GLN A 47 0.99 -10.41 7.04
CA GLN A 47 0.42 -11.59 7.71
C GLN A 47 -0.63 -11.21 8.78
N HIS A 48 -0.58 -10.00 9.31
CA HIS A 48 -1.34 -9.61 10.50
C HIS A 48 -2.67 -8.92 10.22
N PHE A 49 -2.98 -8.60 8.96
CA PHE A 49 -4.24 -7.97 8.61
C PHE A 49 -4.71 -8.34 7.21
N THR A 50 -6.02 -8.45 7.06
CA THR A 50 -6.70 -8.50 5.75
C THR A 50 -7.23 -7.13 5.35
N GLN A 51 -7.44 -6.22 6.29
CA GLN A 51 -7.86 -4.86 6.02
C GLN A 51 -7.28 -3.89 7.06
N LEU A 52 -6.86 -2.72 6.60
CA LEU A 52 -6.44 -1.59 7.42
C LEU A 52 -7.26 -0.37 7.01
N SER A 53 -7.95 0.27 7.96
CA SER A 53 -8.75 1.48 7.73
C SER A 53 -8.03 2.72 8.27
N PHE A 54 -8.07 3.80 7.50
CA PHE A 54 -7.51 5.09 7.87
C PHE A 54 -8.63 6.06 8.24
N SER A 55 -8.71 6.40 9.53
CA SER A 55 -9.69 7.36 10.07
C SER A 55 -9.12 8.76 10.26
N LYS A 56 -7.83 8.94 9.96
CA LYS A 56 -7.07 10.19 10.10
C LYS A 56 -6.28 10.48 8.83
N PRO A 57 -6.13 11.76 8.46
CA PRO A 57 -5.36 12.15 7.27
C PRO A 57 -3.86 11.88 7.42
N ILE A 58 -3.37 11.72 8.65
CA ILE A 58 -1.98 11.35 8.97
C ILE A 58 -2.01 10.03 9.73
N THR A 59 -1.29 9.02 9.21
CA THR A 59 -1.14 7.70 9.81
C THR A 59 0.35 7.34 9.89
N PHE A 60 0.82 6.94 11.06
CA PHE A 60 2.21 6.52 11.27
C PHE A 60 2.31 5.00 11.35
N PHE A 61 3.24 4.42 10.60
CA PHE A 61 3.61 3.00 10.70
C PHE A 61 4.87 2.87 11.54
N VAL A 62 4.76 2.21 12.70
CA VAL A 62 5.86 2.00 13.65
C VAL A 62 6.11 0.51 13.89
N GLY A 63 7.35 0.12 14.20
CA GLY A 63 7.75 -1.26 14.43
C GLY A 63 9.21 -1.54 14.08
N GLU A 64 9.68 -2.76 14.32
CA GLU A 64 11.09 -3.17 14.15
C GLU A 64 11.60 -3.06 12.71
N ASN A 65 12.91 -2.89 12.54
CA ASN A 65 13.55 -2.94 11.22
C ASN A 65 13.33 -4.32 10.58
N GLY A 66 12.95 -4.36 9.31
CA GLY A 66 12.60 -5.61 8.62
C GLY A 66 11.15 -6.06 8.78
N SER A 67 10.32 -5.39 9.60
CA SER A 67 8.91 -5.79 9.78
C SER A 67 8.00 -5.58 8.56
N GLY A 68 8.49 -4.92 7.51
CA GLY A 68 7.75 -4.71 6.25
C GLY A 68 7.06 -3.36 6.09
N LYS A 69 7.31 -2.38 6.99
CA LYS A 69 6.69 -1.04 6.94
C LYS A 69 6.88 -0.33 5.59
N SER A 70 8.12 -0.26 5.10
CA SER A 70 8.44 0.38 3.81
C SER A 70 7.82 -0.39 2.64
N THR A 71 7.79 -1.72 2.73
CA THR A 71 7.16 -2.57 1.72
C THR A 71 5.66 -2.36 1.65
N LEU A 72 5.00 -2.21 2.81
CA LEU A 72 3.57 -1.86 2.87
C LEU A 72 3.30 -0.49 2.24
N LEU A 73 4.13 0.52 2.53
CA LEU A 73 4.02 1.84 1.89
C LEU A 73 4.18 1.77 0.37
N GLN A 74 5.19 1.04 -0.12
CA GLN A 74 5.41 0.85 -1.55
C GLN A 74 4.24 0.11 -2.21
N ALA A 75 3.74 -0.96 -1.57
CA ALA A 75 2.58 -1.71 -2.06
C ALA A 75 1.35 -0.80 -2.21
N MET A 76 1.07 0.03 -1.20
CA MET A 76 -0.03 1.00 -1.24
C MET A 76 0.18 2.04 -2.33
N ALA A 77 1.40 2.55 -2.52
CA ALA A 77 1.72 3.50 -3.59
C ALA A 77 1.49 2.87 -4.98
N ILE A 78 1.97 1.65 -5.22
CA ILE A 78 1.77 0.92 -6.48
C ILE A 78 0.28 0.66 -6.75
N ALA A 79 -0.46 0.25 -5.72
CA ALA A 79 -1.92 0.07 -5.81
C ALA A 79 -2.66 1.39 -6.09
N SER A 80 -2.11 2.52 -5.63
CA SER A 80 -2.65 3.88 -5.84
C SER A 80 -2.20 4.51 -7.17
N HIS A 81 -1.41 3.80 -7.98
CA HIS A 81 -0.73 4.35 -9.17
C HIS A 81 0.17 5.55 -8.84
N PHE A 82 0.65 5.63 -7.61
CA PHE A 82 1.66 6.58 -7.17
C PHE A 82 3.06 6.01 -7.38
N ASN A 83 4.04 6.91 -7.41
CA ASN A 83 5.44 6.48 -7.42
C ASN A 83 5.79 5.82 -6.08
N PRO A 84 6.18 4.53 -6.04
CA PRO A 84 6.56 3.84 -4.80
C PRO A 84 7.80 4.45 -4.12
N GLU A 85 8.63 5.18 -4.85
CA GLU A 85 9.80 5.87 -4.29
C GLU A 85 9.46 7.27 -3.74
N GLY A 86 8.21 7.72 -3.93
CA GLY A 86 7.76 9.05 -3.53
C GLY A 86 8.04 10.13 -4.57
N GLY A 87 8.03 11.39 -4.15
CA GLY A 87 8.15 12.56 -5.03
C GLY A 87 6.80 13.19 -5.39
N THR A 88 6.83 14.21 -6.25
CA THR A 88 5.61 14.91 -6.69
C THR A 88 4.89 14.12 -7.79
N ARG A 89 3.61 14.41 -8.01
CA ARG A 89 2.75 13.72 -9.01
C ARG A 89 3.31 13.76 -10.44
N ASN A 90 4.16 14.73 -10.77
CA ASN A 90 4.79 14.90 -12.09
C ASN A 90 6.27 14.46 -12.11
N TYR A 91 6.74 13.81 -11.05
CA TYR A 91 8.11 13.34 -10.98
C TYR A 91 8.25 12.02 -11.74
N HIS A 92 8.89 12.07 -12.90
CA HIS A 92 9.25 10.89 -13.68
C HIS A 92 10.66 10.45 -13.28
N PHE A 93 10.79 9.24 -12.74
CA PHE A 93 12.11 8.61 -12.59
C PHE A 93 12.59 8.06 -13.94
N SER A 94 13.82 8.38 -14.28
CA SER A 94 14.61 7.69 -15.30
C SER A 94 15.49 6.68 -14.57
N THR A 95 15.10 5.41 -14.57
CA THR A 95 16.01 4.33 -14.18
C THR A 95 16.42 3.58 -15.44
N TYR A 96 17.74 3.57 -15.71
CA TYR A 96 18.38 2.75 -16.75
C TYR A 96 18.40 1.28 -16.34
#